data_AF-A0A9D2TI28-F1
#
_entry.id   AF-A0A9D2TI28-F1
#
_cell.length_a   1.000
_cell.length_b   1.000
_cell.length_c   1.000
_cell.angle_alpha   90.00
_cell.angle_beta   90.00
_cell.angle_gamma   90.00
#
_symmetry.space_group_name_H-M   'P 1'
#
loop_
_entity.id
_entity.type
_entity.pdbx_description
1 polymer ?
#
loop_
_entity_poly.entity_id
_entity_poly.type
_entity_poly.pdbx_seq_one_letter_code
_entity_poly.pdbx_strand_id
1 'polypeptide(L)'
;MSTRRVSLGMPVPRRTDDTADSLPDTSDRPDTPALADRFGRAATDLRLSLTDFCNLRCTYCMPESGMVFLKKDQLLSAAEIVRLVRIGVERLGIGQVRFTGGEPLTRPDLEEIIAGVASLEQ
;
A
#
# COMPACT_ATOMS: atom_id res chain seq x y z
N MET A 1 -16.13 33.14 -19.63
CA MET A 1 -15.70 32.06 -20.57
C MET A 1 -15.17 30.90 -19.74
N SER A 2 -15.91 29.79 -19.69
CA SER A 2 -15.54 28.62 -18.87
C SER A 2 -14.44 27.84 -19.57
N THR A 3 -13.23 27.82 -18.99
CA THR A 3 -12.10 27.04 -19.48
C THR A 3 -12.38 25.54 -19.28
N ARG A 4 -12.85 24.86 -20.33
CA ARG A 4 -12.84 23.39 -20.37
C ARG A 4 -11.39 22.93 -20.38
N ARG A 5 -10.92 22.37 -19.27
CA ARG A 5 -9.64 21.65 -19.23
C ARG A 5 -9.78 20.34 -20.01
N VAL A 6 -8.74 20.01 -20.77
CA VAL A 6 -8.59 18.72 -21.43
C VAL A 6 -8.45 17.64 -20.35
N SER A 7 -9.31 16.62 -20.41
CA SER A 7 -9.21 15.45 -19.53
C SER A 7 -8.02 14.60 -19.98
N LEU A 8 -7.02 14.43 -19.11
CA LEU A 8 -5.78 13.72 -19.42
C LEU A 8 -5.90 12.19 -19.31
N GLY A 9 -7.10 11.65 -19.04
CA GLY A 9 -7.29 10.21 -18.88
C GLY A 9 -6.53 9.58 -17.71
N MET A 10 -5.93 10.39 -16.85
CA MET A 10 -5.21 9.92 -15.67
C MET A 10 -6.22 9.35 -14.66
N PRO A 11 -5.96 8.15 -14.09
CA PRO A 11 -6.75 7.62 -13.00
C PRO A 11 -6.68 8.62 -11.83
N VAL A 12 -7.80 9.26 -11.51
CA VAL A 12 -7.89 10.08 -10.31
C VAL A 12 -8.14 9.12 -9.16
N PRO A 13 -7.37 9.16 -8.06
CA PRO A 13 -7.73 8.44 -6.85
C PRO A 13 -9.16 8.84 -6.51
N ARG A 14 -10.09 7.86 -6.48
CA ARG A 14 -11.40 8.11 -5.88
C ARG A 14 -11.10 8.51 -4.44
N ARG A 15 -11.35 9.78 -4.09
CA ARG A 15 -11.56 10.12 -2.69
C ARG A 15 -12.68 9.19 -2.24
N THR A 16 -12.37 8.28 -1.33
CA THR A 16 -13.39 7.68 -0.48
C THR A 16 -13.92 8.86 0.32
N ASP A 17 -14.99 9.50 -0.18
CA ASP A 17 -15.79 10.36 0.66
C ASP A 17 -16.28 9.47 1.82
N ASP A 18 -16.25 10.00 3.04
CA ASP A 18 -16.76 9.34 4.25
C ASP A 18 -18.27 8.99 4.13
N THR A 19 -18.91 9.35 3.02
CA THR A 19 -20.30 9.08 2.62
C THR A 19 -20.44 7.98 1.57
N ALA A 20 -19.45 7.11 1.36
CA ALA A 20 -19.58 5.98 0.43
C ALA A 20 -20.58 4.94 0.98
N ASP A 21 -21.88 5.20 0.80
CA ASP A 21 -23.01 4.37 1.23
C ASP A 21 -23.07 2.99 0.52
N SER A 22 -22.27 2.79 -0.52
CA SER A 22 -22.24 1.56 -1.30
C SER A 22 -20.82 1.14 -1.63
N LEU A 23 -20.52 -0.13 -1.36
CA LEU A 23 -19.31 -0.78 -1.87
C LEU A 23 -19.30 -0.76 -3.42
N PRO A 24 -18.13 -0.71 -4.05
CA PRO A 24 -18.04 -0.81 -5.51
C PRO A 24 -18.65 -2.12 -6.01
N ASP A 25 -19.34 -2.07 -7.15
CA ASP A 25 -19.80 -3.26 -7.86
C ASP A 25 -18.58 -4.11 -8.25
N THR A 26 -18.59 -5.37 -7.81
CA THR A 26 -17.55 -6.37 -8.09
C THR A 26 -18.09 -7.54 -8.92
N SER A 27 -19.24 -7.39 -9.59
CA SER A 27 -19.84 -8.43 -10.44
C SER A 27 -18.97 -8.82 -11.64
N ASP A 28 -18.09 -7.92 -12.08
CA ASP A 28 -17.09 -8.16 -13.13
C ASP A 28 -15.80 -8.83 -12.63
N ARG A 29 -15.69 -9.11 -11.32
CA ARG A 29 -14.51 -9.77 -10.76
C ARG A 29 -14.45 -11.22 -11.26
N PRO A 30 -13.31 -11.68 -11.80
CA PRO A 30 -13.14 -13.08 -12.20
C PRO A 30 -13.23 -14.02 -10.98
N ASP A 31 -13.76 -15.22 -11.20
CA ASP A 31 -13.85 -16.28 -10.20
C ASP A 31 -12.47 -16.91 -9.93
N THR A 32 -11.64 -16.16 -9.21
CA THR A 32 -10.30 -16.56 -8.80
C THR A 32 -10.00 -15.99 -7.41
N PRO A 33 -9.32 -16.76 -6.55
CA PRO A 33 -8.81 -16.23 -5.27
C PRO A 33 -7.73 -15.15 -5.49
N ALA A 34 -7.01 -15.20 -6.61
CA ALA A 34 -5.93 -14.27 -6.91
C ALA A 34 -6.40 -12.82 -7.07
N LEU A 35 -5.50 -11.88 -6.74
CA LEU A 35 -5.74 -10.45 -6.99
C LEU A 35 -5.49 -10.13 -8.47
N ALA A 36 -6.48 -10.41 -9.31
CA ALA A 36 -6.45 -10.16 -10.75
C ALA A 36 -6.94 -8.75 -11.11
N ASP A 37 -6.22 -8.08 -12.02
CA ASP A 37 -6.64 -6.80 -12.58
C ASP A 37 -7.36 -6.94 -13.94
N ARG A 38 -7.86 -5.81 -14.45
CA ARG A 38 -8.59 -5.75 -15.74
C ARG A 38 -7.73 -6.04 -16.98
N PHE A 39 -6.40 -6.09 -16.83
CA PHE A 39 -5.48 -6.46 -17.89
C PHE A 39 -5.09 -7.95 -17.83
N GLY A 40 -5.68 -8.71 -16.91
CA GLY A 40 -5.42 -10.14 -16.74
C GLY A 40 -4.14 -10.45 -15.96
N ARG A 41 -3.54 -9.46 -15.28
CA ARG A 41 -2.35 -9.67 -14.45
C ARG A 41 -2.78 -10.08 -13.05
N ALA A 42 -2.10 -11.07 -12.47
CA ALA A 42 -2.25 -11.41 -11.06
C ALA A 42 -1.17 -10.69 -10.24
N ALA A 43 -1.56 -9.99 -9.17
CA ALA A 43 -0.60 -9.40 -8.26
C ALA A 43 -0.01 -10.48 -7.34
N THR A 44 1.30 -10.68 -7.45
CA THR A 44 2.08 -11.65 -6.65
C THR A 44 3.02 -10.96 -5.64
N ASP A 45 3.22 -9.65 -5.79
CA ASP A 45 4.20 -8.85 -5.08
C ASP A 45 3.52 -7.74 -4.27
N LEU A 46 3.72 -7.75 -2.96
CA LEU A 46 3.21 -6.75 -2.04
C LEU A 46 4.36 -5.81 -1.60
N ARG A 47 4.30 -4.55 -2.04
CA ARG A 47 5.20 -3.49 -1.56
C ARG A 47 4.57 -2.77 -0.38
N LEU A 48 5.20 -2.86 0.79
CA LEU A 48 4.63 -2.34 2.03
C LEU A 48 5.51 -1.20 2.59
N SER A 49 4.98 0.03 2.53
CA SER A 49 5.63 1.23 3.04
C SER A 49 5.42 1.35 4.54
N LEU A 50 6.48 1.16 5.31
CA LEU A 50 6.42 1.04 6.77
C LEU A 50 6.50 2.38 7.50
N THR A 51 7.16 3.35 6.90
CA THR A 51 7.43 4.67 7.47
C THR A 51 7.64 5.65 6.33
N ASP A 52 7.36 6.93 6.53
CA ASP A 52 7.71 8.01 5.60
C ASP A 52 9.00 8.74 6.01
N PHE A 53 9.55 8.40 7.18
CA PHE A 53 10.83 8.91 7.65
C PHE A 53 12.03 8.22 6.97
N CYS A 54 13.01 9.02 6.56
CA CYS A 54 14.31 8.57 6.07
C CYS A 54 15.42 9.35 6.76
N ASN A 55 16.55 8.70 7.06
CA ASN A 55 17.75 9.35 7.59
C ASN A 55 18.62 10.03 6.51
N LEU A 56 18.24 9.93 5.23
CA LEU A 56 18.89 10.59 4.09
C LEU A 56 17.99 11.66 3.46
N ARG A 57 18.59 12.54 2.64
CA ARG A 57 17.92 13.63 1.91
C ARG A 57 18.34 13.63 0.44
N CYS A 58 17.99 12.56 -0.27
CA CYS A 58 18.37 12.40 -1.67
C CYS A 58 17.59 13.37 -2.55
N THR A 59 18.28 14.14 -3.40
CA THR A 59 17.70 15.21 -4.24
C THR A 59 16.55 14.76 -5.14
N TYR A 60 16.53 13.50 -5.56
CA TYR A 60 15.50 12.93 -6.43
C TYR A 60 14.35 12.23 -5.67
N CYS A 61 14.44 12.11 -4.34
CA CYS A 61 13.50 11.33 -3.52
C CYS A 61 12.90 12.18 -2.39
N MET A 62 13.76 12.74 -1.53
CA MET A 62 13.37 13.53 -0.37
C MET A 62 14.03 14.92 -0.46
N PRO A 63 13.30 15.96 -0.90
CA PRO A 63 13.85 17.29 -1.08
C PRO A 63 14.30 17.91 0.26
N GLU A 64 15.27 18.82 0.17
CA GLU A 64 15.86 19.49 1.35
C GLU A 64 14.83 20.29 2.16
N SER A 65 13.78 20.80 1.49
CA SER A 65 12.64 21.47 2.13
C SER A 65 11.89 20.58 3.12
N GLY A 66 12.19 19.29 3.15
CA GLY A 66 11.56 18.30 4.03
C GLY A 66 10.18 17.87 3.52
N MET A 67 9.59 16.94 4.27
CA MET A 67 8.21 16.48 4.08
C MET A 67 7.48 16.55 5.43
N VAL A 68 6.15 16.63 5.38
CA VAL A 68 5.33 16.48 6.57
C VAL A 68 5.25 14.99 6.89
N PHE A 69 5.86 14.59 8.00
CA PHE A 69 5.81 13.21 8.46
C PHE A 69 4.46 12.88 9.10
N LEU A 70 3.99 11.66 8.86
CA LEU A 70 2.84 11.08 9.52
C LEU A 70 3.11 10.96 11.02
N LYS A 71 2.06 11.21 11.80
CA LYS A 71 2.09 10.91 13.24
C LYS A 71 2.08 9.40 13.43
N LYS A 72 2.63 8.94 14.57
CA LYS A 72 2.75 7.51 14.89
C LYS A 72 1.41 6.78 14.86
N ASP A 73 0.33 7.43 15.29
CA ASP A 73 -1.04 6.90 15.31
C ASP A 73 -1.70 6.82 13.92
N GLN A 74 -1.08 7.42 12.90
CA GLN A 74 -1.51 7.32 11.50
C GLN A 74 -0.78 6.20 10.74
N LEU A 75 0.26 5.61 11.33
CA LEU A 75 0.95 4.46 10.77
C LEU A 75 0.28 3.16 11.24
N LEU A 76 0.25 2.17 10.36
CA LEU A 76 -0.18 0.82 10.73
C LEU A 76 0.76 0.26 11.81
N SER A 77 0.18 -0.29 12.87
CA SER A 77 0.88 -1.09 13.86
C SER A 77 1.45 -2.38 13.27
N ALA A 78 2.42 -2.99 13.94
CA ALA A 78 2.97 -4.30 13.54
C ALA A 78 1.86 -5.35 13.37
N ALA A 79 0.91 -5.41 14.31
CA ALA A 79 -0.22 -6.34 14.25
C ALA A 79 -1.13 -6.11 13.03
N GLU A 80 -1.41 -4.86 12.68
CA GLU A 80 -2.21 -4.54 11.49
C GLU A 80 -1.47 -4.90 10.20
N ILE A 81 -0.16 -4.68 10.16
CA ILE A 81 0.69 -5.06 9.01
C ILE A 81 0.68 -6.57 8.82
N VAL A 82 0.93 -7.34 9.88
CA VAL A 82 0.92 -8.81 9.81
C VAL A 82 -0.44 -9.32 9.38
N ARG A 83 -1.53 -8.75 9.91
CA ARG A 83 -2.89 -9.08 9.48
C ARG A 83 -3.12 -8.80 7.99
N LEU A 84 -2.67 -7.66 7.48
CA LEU A 84 -2.83 -7.29 6.07
C LEU A 84 -2.03 -8.22 5.16
N VAL A 85 -0.77 -8.50 5.51
CA VAL A 85 0.10 -9.39 4.74
C VAL A 85 -0.47 -10.80 4.74
N ARG A 86 -1.00 -11.29 5.87
CA ARG A 86 -1.68 -12.59 5.97
C ARG A 86 -2.79 -12.75 4.93
N ILE A 87 -3.65 -11.74 4.78
CA ILE A 87 -4.71 -11.76 3.78
C ILE A 87 -4.13 -11.88 2.36
N GLY A 88 -3.06 -11.13 2.08
CA GLY A 88 -2.36 -11.20 0.80
C GLY A 88 -1.81 -12.60 0.51
N VAL A 89 -1.06 -13.16 1.46
CA VAL A 89 -0.35 -14.43 1.33
C VAL A 89 -1.33 -15.61 1.29
N GLU A 90 -2.16 -15.77 2.31
CA GLU A 90 -3.01 -16.96 2.49
C GLU A 90 -4.24 -16.97 1.57
N ARG A 91 -4.66 -15.82 1.02
CA ARG A 91 -5.95 -15.72 0.30
C ARG A 91 -5.86 -15.13 -1.09
N LEU A 92 -4.83 -14.33 -1.40
CA LEU A 92 -4.78 -13.54 -2.64
C LEU A 92 -3.60 -13.91 -3.55
N GLY A 93 -2.78 -14.90 -3.16
CA GLY A 93 -1.67 -15.40 -3.98
C GLY A 93 -0.42 -14.52 -3.96
N ILE A 94 -0.23 -13.70 -2.93
CA ILE A 94 1.01 -12.94 -2.76
C ILE A 94 2.13 -13.89 -2.33
N GLY A 95 3.16 -14.00 -3.17
CA GLY A 95 4.34 -14.82 -2.91
C GLY A 95 5.58 -14.03 -2.50
N GLN A 96 5.55 -12.70 -2.63
CA GLN A 96 6.69 -11.81 -2.33
C GLN A 96 6.22 -10.59 -1.54
N VAL A 97 6.89 -10.29 -0.43
CA VAL A 97 6.63 -9.09 0.38
C VAL A 97 7.91 -8.25 0.43
N ARG A 98 7.83 -7.00 0.00
CA ARG A 98 8.95 -6.04 0.01
C ARG A 98 8.66 -4.90 0.96
N PHE A 99 9.43 -4.83 2.05
CA PHE A 99 9.38 -3.71 2.98
C PHE A 99 10.10 -2.49 2.40
N THR A 100 9.45 -1.33 2.49
CA THR A 100 9.94 -0.04 2.00
C THR A 100 9.47 1.06 2.95
N GLY A 101 9.60 2.32 2.54
CA GLY A 101 9.19 3.49 3.30
C GLY A 101 9.88 4.74 2.76
N GLY A 102 10.28 5.60 3.69
CA GLY A 102 11.60 6.22 3.66
C GLY A 102 12.68 5.14 3.87
N GLU A 103 13.30 5.09 5.05
CA GLU A 103 14.27 4.05 5.40
C GLU A 103 13.66 3.04 6.38
N PRO A 104 13.33 1.80 5.95
CA PRO A 104 12.73 0.77 6.80
C PRO A 104 13.46 0.53 8.12
N LEU A 105 14.80 0.57 8.11
CA LEU A 105 15.62 0.29 9.30
C LEU A 105 15.48 1.36 10.41
N THR A 106 14.82 2.48 10.13
CA THR A 106 14.50 3.49 11.14
C THR A 106 13.28 3.14 11.99
N ARG A 107 12.51 2.12 11.59
CA ARG A 107 11.28 1.71 12.26
C ARG A 107 11.60 0.75 13.45
N PRO A 108 11.26 1.10 14.70
CA PRO A 108 11.69 0.33 15.88
C PRO A 108 11.12 -1.10 15.99
N ASP A 109 9.91 -1.33 15.49
CA ASP A 109 9.19 -2.61 15.52
C ASP A 109 9.40 -3.45 14.25
N LEU A 110 10.42 -3.15 13.44
CA LEU A 110 10.68 -3.86 12.18
C LEU A 110 10.92 -5.37 12.37
N GLU A 111 11.67 -5.76 13.40
CA GLU A 111 11.94 -7.18 13.68
C GLU A 111 10.67 -7.96 14.00
N GLU A 112 9.74 -7.36 14.76
CA GLU A 112 8.42 -7.95 15.06
C GLU A 112 7.61 -8.16 13.78
N ILE A 113 7.61 -7.17 12.89
CA ILE A 113 6.93 -7.25 11.59
C ILE A 113 7.52 -8.38 10.74
N ILE A 114 8.86 -8.44 10.64
CA ILE A 114 9.54 -9.47 9.86
C ILE A 114 9.22 -10.87 10.41
N ALA A 115 9.33 -11.06 11.73
CA ALA A 115 9.03 -12.35 12.36
C ALA A 115 7.57 -12.75 12.13
N GLY A 116 6.63 -11.82 12.32
CA GLY A 116 5.21 -12.06 12.07
C GLY A 116 4.92 -12.46 10.63
N VAL A 117 5.49 -11.74 9.66
CA VAL A 117 5.31 -12.05 8.22
C VAL A 117 6.00 -13.34 7.82
N ALA A 118 7.19 -13.64 8.35
CA ALA A 118 7.93 -14.86 8.04
C ALA A 118 7.25 -16.14 8.57
N SER A 119 6.34 -16.01 9.55
CA SER A 119 5.55 -17.13 10.07
C SER A 119 4.30 -17.48 9.27
N LEU A 120 4.01 -16.74 8.19
CA LEU A 120 2.83 -16.97 7.35
C LEU A 120 3.09 -18.11 6.36
N GLU A 121 2.06 -18.91 6.11
CA GLU A 121 2.07 -20.01 5.13
C GLU A 121 1.22 -19.64 3.92
N GLN A 122 1.59 -20.16 2.74
CA GLN A 122 0.83 -20.01 1.48
C GLN A 122 -0.14 -21.18 1.29
#